data_AF-A0A348WFI0-F1
#
_entry.id   AF-A0A348WFI0-F1
#
_cell.length_a   1.000
_cell.length_b   1.000
_cell.length_c   1.000
_cell.angle_alpha   90.00
_cell.angle_beta   90.00
_cell.angle_gamma   90.00
#
_symmetry.space_group_name_H-M   'P 1'
#
loop_
_entity.id
_entity.type
_entity.pdbx_description
1 polymer ?
#
loop_
_entity_poly.entity_id
_entity_poly.type
_entity_poly.pdbx_seq_one_letter_code
_entity_poly.pdbx_strand_id
1 'polypeptide(L)' 'MDKFPEQKTAVQYLYPPIEPFDRRMMDVGEGHHIYVEQSGNPEGRPVVVL' A
#
# COMPACT_ATOMS: atom_id res chain seq x y z
N MET A 1 3.72 -10.54 -39.19
CA MET A 1 3.90 -11.46 -38.05
C MET A 1 4.30 -10.56 -36.91
N ASP A 2 3.31 -9.95 -36.29
CA ASP A 2 3.51 -8.82 -35.40
C ASP A 2 2.97 -9.22 -34.04
N LYS A 3 3.82 -9.92 -33.29
CA LYS A 3 3.59 -10.16 -31.87
C LYS A 3 3.94 -8.87 -31.15
N PHE A 4 2.95 -7.98 -30.97
CA PHE A 4 3.08 -6.94 -29.97
C PHE A 4 3.24 -7.65 -28.62
N PRO A 5 4.35 -7.45 -27.89
CA PRO A 5 4.49 -8.04 -26.57
C PRO A 5 3.36 -7.50 -25.71
N GLU A 6 2.55 -8.38 -25.11
CA GLU A 6 1.49 -7.99 -24.19
C GLU A 6 2.11 -7.14 -23.09
N GLN A 7 1.83 -5.83 -23.14
CA GLN A 7 2.37 -4.88 -22.20
C GLN A 7 1.62 -5.07 -20.88
N LYS A 8 2.13 -6.00 -20.07
CA LYS A 8 1.58 -6.37 -18.78
C LYS A 8 1.64 -5.17 -17.84
N THR A 9 0.49 -4.57 -17.54
CA THR A 9 0.41 -3.45 -16.59
C THR A 9 0.37 -3.97 -15.16
N ALA A 10 0.92 -3.22 -14.21
CA ALA A 10 0.92 -3.61 -12.80
C ALA A 10 -0.51 -3.91 -12.28
N VAL A 11 -1.51 -3.20 -12.80
CA VAL A 11 -2.93 -3.36 -12.46
C VAL A 11 -3.43 -4.81 -12.66
N GLN A 12 -2.83 -5.58 -13.57
CA GLN A 12 -3.20 -6.98 -13.78
C GLN A 12 -2.76 -7.93 -12.65
N TYR A 13 -1.84 -7.49 -11.79
CA TYR A 13 -1.25 -8.30 -10.71
C TYR A 13 -1.53 -7.75 -9.31
N LEU A 14 -2.15 -6.57 -9.21
CA LEU A 14 -2.51 -5.95 -7.94
C LEU A 14 -3.91 -6.40 -7.51
N TYR A 15 -4.13 -6.43 -6.20
CA TYR A 15 -5.48 -6.54 -5.66
C TYR A 15 -6.31 -5.29 -6.01
N PRO A 16 -7.65 -5.37 -5.99
CA PRO A 16 -8.50 -4.19 -6.14
C PRO A 16 -8.10 -3.09 -5.15
N PRO A 17 -8.22 -1.80 -5.55
CA PRO A 17 -7.94 -0.71 -4.64
C PRO A 17 -8.87 -0.75 -3.43
N ILE A 18 -8.32 -0.41 -2.26
CA ILE A 18 -9.06 -0.28 -1.00
C ILE A 18 -8.65 1.01 -0.30
N GLU A 19 -9.53 1.54 0.55
CA GLU A 19 -9.17 2.61 1.47
C GLU A 19 -8.50 2.03 2.72
N PRO A 20 -7.53 2.74 3.31
CA PRO A 20 -7.03 2.46 4.65
C PRO A 20 -8.15 2.59 5.68
N PHE A 21 -8.10 1.74 6.71
CA PHE A 21 -9.02 1.82 7.85
C PHE A 21 -8.51 2.78 8.94
N ASP A 22 -7.23 3.13 8.93
CA ASP A 22 -6.63 4.10 9.85
C ASP A 22 -5.57 4.94 9.14
N ARG A 23 -5.52 6.23 9.47
CA ARG A 23 -4.58 7.22 8.95
C ARG A 23 -4.18 8.14 10.09
N ARG A 24 -2.88 8.29 10.34
CA ARG A 24 -2.39 9.13 11.45
C ARG A 24 -1.02 9.74 11.17
N MET A 25 -0.79 10.89 11.80
CA MET A 25 0.56 11.42 12.01
C MET A 25 1.08 10.89 13.34
N MET A 26 2.20 10.17 13.32
CA MET A 26 2.85 9.62 14.51
C MET A 26 4.05 10.47 14.87
N ASP A 27 4.06 11.01 16.08
CA ASP A 27 5.23 11.67 16.67
C ASP A 27 6.33 10.63 16.93
N VAL A 28 7.54 10.90 16.44
CA VAL A 28 8.71 10.02 16.63
C VAL A 28 9.82 10.70 17.46
N GLY A 29 9.52 11.86 18.05
CA GLY A 29 10.46 12.66 18.84
C GLY A 29 11.22 13.69 18.03
N GLU A 30 11.96 14.56 18.73
CA GLU A 30 12.84 15.59 18.14
C GLU A 30 12.13 16.53 17.14
N GLY A 31 10.81 16.69 17.28
CA GLY A 31 9.99 17.51 16.38
C GLY A 31 9.59 16.81 15.07
N HIS A 32 9.97 15.56 14.87
CA HIS A 32 9.65 14.78 13.68
C HIS A 32 8.30 14.06 13.81
N HIS A 33 7.55 14.05 12.71
CA HIS A 33 6.29 13.35 12.60
C HIS A 33 6.29 12.54 11.31
N ILE A 34 5.80 11.30 11.38
CA ILE A 34 5.66 10.42 10.22
C ILE A 34 4.19 10.16 9.92
N TYR A 35 3.83 10.15 8.64
CA TYR A 35 2.51 9.72 8.20
C TYR A 35 2.46 8.20 8.11
N VAL A 36 1.42 7.59 8.67
CA VAL A 36 1.21 6.13 8.66
C VAL A 36 -0.24 5.84 8.27
N GLU A 37 -0.41 4.85 7.40
CA GLU A 37 -1.71 4.26 7.08
C GLU A 37 -1.74 2.78 7.45
N GLN A 38 -2.92 2.27 7.80
CA GLN A 38 -3.17 0.84 7.94
C GLN A 38 -4.30 0.42 7.02
N SER A 39 -4.10 -0.65 6.25
CA SER A 39 -5.02 -1.15 5.23
C SER A 39 -5.19 -2.66 5.34
N GLY A 40 -6.30 -3.19 4.83
CA GLY A 40 -6.60 -4.62 4.85
C GLY A 40 -7.39 -5.06 6.08
N ASN A 41 -7.07 -6.22 6.64
CA ASN A 41 -7.78 -6.78 7.79
C ASN A 41 -7.03 -6.45 9.11
N PRO A 42 -7.63 -5.68 10.05
CA PRO A 42 -7.03 -5.38 11.35
C PRO A 42 -6.66 -6.63 12.17
N GLU A 43 -7.40 -7.73 12.00
CA GLU A 43 -7.17 -9.03 12.65
C GLU A 43 -6.33 -9.98 11.77
N GLY A 44 -5.72 -9.46 10.71
CA GLY A 44 -4.93 -10.23 9.74
C GLY A 44 -3.48 -10.48 10.18
N ARG A 45 -2.69 -11.04 9.26
CA ARG A 45 -1.23 -11.16 9.47
C ARG A 45 -0.59 -9.76 9.34
N PRO A 46 0.21 -9.30 10.30
CA PRO A 46 0.81 -7.97 10.24
C PRO A 46 1.92 -7.91 9.18
N VAL A 47 1.94 -6.84 8.39
CA VAL A 47 2.94 -6.56 7.35
C VAL A 47 3.26 -5.06 7.38
N VAL A 48 4.53 -4.71 7.22
CA VAL A 48 4.99 -3.33 7.05
C VAL A 48 5.51 -3.14 5.63
N VAL A 49 5.05 -2.09 4.95
CA VAL A 49 5.56 -1.64 3.65
C VAL A 49 6.47 -0.43 3.90
N LEU A 50 7.69 -0.46 3.37
CA LEU A 50 8.73 0.56 3.57
C LEU A 50 9.02 1.32 2.26
#